data_AF-A0A7D9HY63-F1
#
_entry.id   AF-A0A7D9HY63-F1
#
_cell.length_a   1.000
_cell.length_b   1.000
_cell.length_c   1.000
_cell.angle_alpha   90.00
_cell.angle_beta   90.00
_cell.angle_gamma   90.00
#
_symmetry.space_group_name_H-M   'P 1'
#
loop_
_entity.id
_entity.type
_entity.pdbx_description
1 polymer ?
#
loop_
_entity_poly.entity_id
_entity_poly.type
_entity_poly.pdbx_seq_one_letter_code
_entity_poly.pdbx_strand_id
1 'polypeptide(L)'
;MDKKQQCDKKRKSSKEYKIRRHQLQSERISKTARKEAKEGKTYETGIGLNLEKETTVTTTGNNTDVDVDKIVMGITNNKQLYEDLMKLVPPFTERPAKEYLSHDPDKTYQFVLFDIETTCTGKQAEICQLSAICQNGDTFSSYILPNNSVGYYASKVNNLTVETINGQRTLCKDLKPVNSVSLQIALQTFIKFLQYQQNLIRPTCCTNTVENENLVTVLVGHNAATFDVPTLLRNAGNNFEEQLHSMKICFGDSLPLIRSLISNQHAPLKQSNGQFCKANLASVYKCLFDQDFDAHDALEDVIALKRILFSPEMSIDVKTIVDRSQISSVRAMKSDMEFIDFRHDRYQTFVGNLHCPNEDHSPISHGMALKIAGSGLSYSDLHNLWQKFGETGVVGILFMPSYNPKDTRSTPSDKNHPRVTKSKRILSNVVKYFQSCNVSNISTSS
;
A
#
# COMPACT_ATOMS: atom_id res chain seq x y z
N MET A 1 -23.19 -21.39 -36.17
CA MET A 1 -22.51 -20.72 -35.03
C MET A 1 -21.78 -19.43 -35.43
N ASP A 2 -21.37 -19.24 -36.69
CA ASP A 2 -20.55 -18.07 -37.11
C ASP A 2 -21.25 -16.72 -37.26
N LYS A 3 -22.49 -16.67 -37.76
CA LYS A 3 -23.18 -15.38 -38.02
C LYS A 3 -23.42 -14.56 -36.74
N LYS A 4 -23.70 -15.22 -35.61
CA LYS A 4 -23.94 -14.56 -34.32
C LYS A 4 -22.65 -13.96 -33.74
N GLN A 5 -21.51 -14.65 -33.89
CA GLN A 5 -20.21 -14.13 -33.46
C GLN A 5 -19.71 -12.97 -34.34
N GLN A 6 -19.94 -13.02 -35.65
CA GLN A 6 -19.61 -11.91 -36.54
C GLN A 6 -20.46 -10.66 -36.29
N CYS A 7 -21.77 -10.82 -36.08
CA CYS A 7 -22.65 -9.70 -35.70
C CYS A 7 -22.24 -9.10 -34.35
N ASP A 8 -21.84 -9.93 -33.39
CA ASP A 8 -21.42 -9.44 -32.07
C ASP A 8 -20.04 -8.75 -32.10
N LYS A 9 -19.11 -9.21 -32.97
CA LYS A 9 -17.84 -8.51 -33.26
C LYS A 9 -18.10 -7.14 -33.92
N LYS A 10 -18.97 -7.07 -34.93
CA LYS A 10 -19.34 -5.81 -35.60
C LYS A 10 -20.06 -4.85 -34.66
N ARG A 11 -20.93 -5.37 -33.79
CA ARG A 11 -21.58 -4.58 -32.74
C ARG A 11 -20.56 -4.03 -31.75
N LYS A 12 -19.61 -4.84 -31.27
CA LYS A 12 -18.58 -4.45 -30.30
C LYS A 12 -17.55 -3.46 -30.86
N SER A 13 -17.34 -3.45 -32.18
CA SER A 13 -16.44 -2.50 -32.85
C SER A 13 -17.10 -1.17 -33.18
N SER A 14 -18.44 -1.07 -33.15
CA SER A 14 -19.16 0.16 -33.49
C SER A 14 -18.89 1.29 -32.50
N LYS A 15 -18.89 2.53 -33.01
CA LYS A 15 -18.67 3.75 -32.21
C LYS A 15 -19.72 3.88 -31.10
N GLU A 16 -20.98 3.58 -31.41
CA GLU A 16 -22.10 3.63 -30.46
C GLU A 16 -21.96 2.61 -29.33
N TYR A 17 -21.49 1.39 -29.62
CA TYR A 17 -21.24 0.39 -28.58
C TYR A 17 -20.07 0.81 -27.68
N LYS A 18 -19.02 1.41 -28.24
CA LYS A 18 -17.89 1.94 -27.47
C LYS A 18 -18.32 3.12 -26.58
N ILE A 19 -19.13 4.05 -27.11
CA ILE A 19 -19.70 5.17 -26.35
C ILE A 19 -20.61 4.65 -25.24
N ARG A 20 -21.53 3.74 -25.54
CA ARG A 20 -22.45 3.17 -24.54
C ARG A 20 -21.73 2.33 -23.49
N ARG A 21 -20.68 1.59 -23.87
CA ARG A 21 -19.81 0.90 -22.91
C ARG A 21 -19.09 1.90 -22.00
N HIS A 22 -18.58 3.00 -22.55
CA HIS A 22 -17.93 4.05 -21.78
C HIS A 22 -18.91 4.76 -20.84
N GLN A 23 -20.13 5.05 -21.28
CA GLN A 23 -21.20 5.58 -20.43
C GLN A 23 -21.58 4.60 -19.32
N LEU A 24 -21.83 3.32 -19.62
CA LEU A 24 -22.13 2.31 -18.61
C LEU A 24 -20.97 2.08 -17.63
N GLN A 25 -19.72 2.22 -18.10
CA GLN A 25 -18.54 2.16 -17.25
C GLN A 25 -18.41 3.40 -16.37
N SER A 26 -18.68 4.60 -16.90
CA SER A 26 -18.73 5.86 -16.14
C SER A 26 -19.88 5.85 -15.12
N GLU A 27 -21.05 5.32 -15.46
CA GLU A 27 -22.18 5.13 -14.54
C GLU A 27 -21.89 4.10 -13.45
N ARG A 28 -21.15 3.03 -13.77
CA ARG A 28 -20.67 2.06 -12.77
C ARG A 28 -19.62 2.66 -11.87
N ILE A 29 -18.62 3.36 -12.42
CA ILE A 29 -17.60 4.07 -11.65
C ILE A 29 -18.25 5.14 -10.80
N SER A 30 -19.24 5.88 -11.28
CA SER A 30 -19.97 6.88 -10.51
C SER A 30 -20.85 6.26 -9.42
N LYS A 31 -21.48 5.11 -9.66
CA LYS A 31 -22.25 4.37 -8.64
C LYS A 31 -21.34 3.71 -7.60
N THR A 32 -20.18 3.22 -8.01
CA THR A 32 -19.14 2.65 -7.16
C THR A 32 -18.49 3.77 -6.33
N ALA A 33 -18.06 4.87 -6.95
CA ALA A 33 -17.56 6.07 -6.28
C ALA A 33 -18.60 6.72 -5.35
N ARG A 34 -19.91 6.67 -5.65
CA ARG A 34 -20.97 7.14 -4.74
C ARG A 34 -21.24 6.19 -3.57
N LYS A 35 -20.90 4.89 -3.70
CA LYS A 35 -20.93 3.92 -2.59
C LYS A 35 -19.65 4.01 -1.76
N GLU A 36 -18.50 4.11 -2.39
CA GLU A 36 -17.18 4.32 -1.79
C GLU A 36 -17.07 5.70 -1.10
N ALA A 37 -17.68 6.75 -1.65
CA ALA A 37 -17.80 8.04 -0.98
C ALA A 37 -18.78 8.03 0.20
N LYS A 38 -19.70 7.05 0.27
CA LYS A 38 -20.55 6.81 1.45
C LYS A 38 -19.87 5.92 2.50
N GLU A 39 -18.84 5.17 2.12
CA GLU A 39 -18.09 4.22 2.96
C GLU A 39 -16.74 4.80 3.47
N GLY A 40 -16.38 6.03 3.06
CA GLY A 40 -15.10 6.65 3.42
C GLY A 40 -13.96 6.03 2.61
N LYS A 41 -12.90 6.80 2.33
CA LYS A 41 -11.72 6.39 1.55
C LYS A 41 -10.88 5.32 2.27
N THR A 42 -11.44 4.14 2.46
CA THR A 42 -10.79 3.01 3.11
C THR A 42 -11.12 1.76 2.31
N TYR A 43 -10.09 0.96 2.00
CA TYR A 43 -10.12 -0.21 1.11
C TYR A 43 -10.04 0.04 -0.41
N GLU A 44 -9.10 0.87 -0.85
CA GLU A 44 -8.51 0.62 -2.17
C GLU A 44 -7.59 -0.61 -2.10
N THR A 45 -8.11 -1.76 -2.52
CA THR A 45 -7.26 -2.91 -2.85
C THR A 45 -6.36 -2.53 -4.03
N GLY A 46 -5.10 -2.14 -3.79
CA GLY A 46 -4.21 -1.77 -4.91
C GLY A 46 -3.18 -0.66 -4.67
N ILE A 47 -3.04 -0.12 -3.45
CA ILE A 47 -1.99 0.89 -3.16
C ILE A 47 -0.56 0.32 -3.31
N GLY A 48 -0.42 -1.00 -3.47
CA GLY A 48 0.75 -1.65 -4.07
C GLY A 48 0.38 -2.34 -5.37
N LEU A 49 0.88 -1.82 -6.50
CA LEU A 49 0.81 -2.39 -7.85
C LEU A 49 -0.61 -2.46 -8.46
N ASN A 50 -0.95 -1.47 -9.30
CA ASN A 50 -1.15 -1.70 -10.75
C ASN A 50 -1.58 -0.42 -11.49
N LEU A 51 -0.93 -0.24 -12.64
CA LEU A 51 -1.45 0.31 -13.89
C LEU A 51 -2.95 0.71 -13.87
N GLU A 52 -3.24 1.99 -13.60
CA GLU A 52 -4.48 2.57 -14.10
C GLU A 52 -4.27 3.07 -15.52
N LYS A 53 -5.07 2.53 -16.44
CA LYS A 53 -5.10 2.92 -17.84
C LYS A 53 -5.43 4.41 -17.94
N GLU A 54 -4.61 5.10 -18.72
CA GLU A 54 -4.77 6.48 -19.11
C GLU A 54 -6.22 6.78 -19.50
N THR A 55 -6.90 7.57 -18.69
CA THR A 55 -8.11 8.25 -19.13
C THR A 55 -7.64 9.43 -19.97
N THR A 56 -7.79 9.31 -21.29
CA THR A 56 -7.58 10.39 -22.25
C THR A 56 -8.63 11.46 -21.99
N VAL A 57 -8.27 12.49 -21.23
CA VAL A 57 -8.98 13.76 -21.22
C VAL A 57 -8.42 14.57 -22.39
N THR A 58 -9.19 14.65 -23.47
CA THR A 58 -9.00 15.63 -24.54
C THR A 58 -9.41 17.00 -24.01
N THR A 59 -8.44 17.76 -23.51
CA THR A 59 -8.62 19.20 -23.31
C THR A 59 -8.13 19.89 -24.59
N THR A 60 -9.08 20.29 -25.43
CA THR A 60 -8.83 21.20 -26.56
C THR A 60 -8.59 22.60 -26.01
N GLY A 61 -7.32 22.99 -25.87
CA GLY A 61 -6.91 24.35 -25.52
C GLY A 61 -5.54 24.63 -26.14
N ASN A 62 -5.47 25.70 -26.93
CA ASN A 62 -4.35 26.17 -27.75
C ASN A 62 -2.95 25.75 -27.27
N ASN A 63 -2.33 24.82 -28.02
CA ASN A 63 -1.00 24.27 -27.74
C ASN A 63 0.12 25.20 -28.21
N THR A 64 0.77 25.88 -27.27
CA THR A 64 2.25 25.96 -27.33
C THR A 64 2.76 24.69 -26.65
N ASP A 65 2.88 23.60 -27.41
CA ASP A 65 3.41 22.36 -26.87
C ASP A 65 4.88 22.55 -26.49
N VAL A 66 5.20 22.27 -25.23
CA VAL A 66 6.58 22.20 -24.74
C VAL A 66 7.32 21.17 -25.59
N ASP A 67 8.40 21.58 -26.25
CA ASP A 67 9.23 20.68 -27.06
C ASP A 67 10.16 19.87 -26.15
N VAL A 68 9.57 18.86 -25.50
CA VAL A 68 10.25 17.97 -24.56
C VAL A 68 11.46 17.30 -25.22
N ASP A 69 11.40 16.96 -26.52
CA ASP A 69 12.52 16.32 -27.21
C ASP A 69 13.71 17.26 -27.34
N LYS A 70 13.46 18.51 -27.75
CA LYS A 70 14.52 19.53 -27.85
C LYS A 70 15.17 19.80 -26.50
N ILE A 71 14.37 19.89 -25.43
CA ILE A 71 14.89 20.08 -24.06
C ILE A 71 15.78 18.89 -23.67
N VAL A 72 15.29 17.66 -23.83
CA VAL A 72 16.02 16.44 -23.47
C VAL A 72 17.31 16.30 -24.28
N MET A 73 17.29 16.58 -25.58
CA MET A 73 18.50 16.60 -26.40
C MET A 73 19.49 17.67 -25.92
N GLY A 74 19.01 18.87 -25.58
CA GLY A 74 19.84 19.96 -25.05
C GLY A 74 20.56 19.57 -23.75
N ILE A 75 19.88 18.88 -22.84
CA ILE A 75 20.46 18.39 -21.58
C ILE A 75 21.42 17.23 -21.84
N THR A 76 21.05 16.28 -22.71
CA THR A 76 21.89 15.12 -23.02
C THR A 76 23.23 15.54 -23.64
N ASN A 77 23.22 16.58 -24.46
CA ASN A 77 24.42 17.14 -25.08
C ASN A 77 25.22 18.07 -24.15
N ASN A 78 24.72 18.40 -22.97
CA ASN A 78 25.35 19.30 -22.02
C ASN A 78 25.45 18.67 -20.63
N LYS A 79 26.54 17.92 -20.40
CA LYS A 79 26.82 17.25 -19.13
C LYS A 79 26.85 18.22 -17.94
N GLN A 80 27.44 19.42 -18.11
CA GLN A 80 27.54 20.40 -17.04
C GLN A 80 26.16 20.90 -16.59
N LEU A 81 25.28 21.17 -17.56
CA LEU A 81 23.90 21.53 -17.27
C LEU A 81 23.20 20.43 -16.46
N TYR A 82 23.33 19.17 -16.87
CA TYR A 82 22.75 18.05 -16.13
C TYR A 82 23.27 17.94 -14.69
N GLU A 83 24.58 18.10 -14.49
CA GLU A 83 25.19 18.12 -13.15
C GLU A 83 24.67 19.30 -12.31
N ASP A 84 24.46 20.48 -12.91
CA ASP A 84 23.94 21.64 -12.21
C ASP A 84 22.46 21.52 -11.84
N LEU A 85 21.66 20.83 -12.66
CA LEU A 85 20.29 20.45 -12.30
C LEU A 85 20.28 19.51 -11.09
N MET A 86 21.15 18.50 -11.10
CA MET A 86 21.22 17.49 -10.03
C MET A 86 21.65 18.07 -8.68
N LYS A 87 22.45 19.15 -8.66
CA LYS A 87 22.86 19.84 -7.41
C LYS A 87 21.70 20.55 -6.70
N LEU A 88 20.59 20.84 -7.39
CA LEU A 88 19.45 21.56 -6.81
C LEU A 88 18.37 20.68 -6.23
N VAL A 89 18.50 19.37 -6.37
CA VAL A 89 17.50 18.41 -5.91
C VAL A 89 18.13 17.37 -5.01
N PRO A 90 17.36 16.77 -4.10
CA PRO A 90 17.84 15.64 -3.35
C PRO A 90 18.24 14.49 -4.29
N PRO A 91 19.19 13.63 -3.86
CA PRO A 91 19.47 12.37 -4.55
C PRO A 91 18.20 11.56 -4.77
N PHE A 92 18.21 10.71 -5.79
CA PHE A 92 17.11 9.78 -6.01
C PHE A 92 16.95 8.87 -4.80
N THR A 93 15.71 8.73 -4.32
CA THR A 93 15.39 7.79 -3.25
C THR A 93 14.97 6.47 -3.85
N GLU A 94 15.77 5.44 -3.66
CA GLU A 94 15.41 4.08 -4.02
C GLU A 94 14.47 3.50 -2.98
N ARG A 95 13.37 2.90 -3.45
CA ARG A 95 12.55 2.07 -2.58
C ARG A 95 13.35 0.82 -2.22
N PRO A 96 13.42 0.42 -0.93
CA PRO A 96 14.10 -0.80 -0.53
C PRO A 96 13.65 -2.00 -1.37
N ALA A 97 14.61 -2.81 -1.79
CA ALA A 97 14.31 -4.02 -2.54
C ALA A 97 13.45 -4.96 -1.69
N LYS A 98 12.40 -5.51 -2.31
CA LYS A 98 11.54 -6.48 -1.64
C LYS A 98 12.13 -7.87 -1.83
N GLU A 99 12.79 -8.35 -0.80
CA GLU A 99 13.26 -9.74 -0.72
C GLU A 99 12.22 -10.56 0.02
N TYR A 100 11.73 -11.60 -0.65
CA TYR A 100 10.75 -12.52 -0.08
C TYR A 100 11.39 -13.87 0.18
N LEU A 101 11.08 -14.47 1.33
CA LEU A 101 11.47 -15.83 1.65
C LEU A 101 10.80 -16.79 0.66
N SER A 102 11.59 -17.77 0.22
CA SER A 102 11.09 -18.95 -0.47
C SER A 102 11.00 -20.11 0.51
N HIS A 103 10.08 -21.04 0.28
CA HIS A 103 9.93 -22.21 1.11
C HIS A 103 11.18 -23.09 1.09
N ASP A 104 11.80 -23.21 2.25
CA ASP A 104 12.85 -24.16 2.56
C ASP A 104 12.25 -25.41 3.27
N PRO A 105 12.35 -26.62 2.69
CA PRO A 105 11.82 -27.85 3.28
C PRO A 105 12.53 -28.29 4.56
N ASP A 106 13.74 -27.78 4.84
CA ASP A 106 14.48 -28.09 6.07
C ASP A 106 14.08 -27.17 7.23
N LYS A 107 13.18 -26.20 6.97
CA LYS A 107 12.64 -25.28 7.98
C LYS A 107 11.25 -25.70 8.45
N THR A 108 11.01 -25.49 9.73
CA THR A 108 9.68 -25.55 10.34
C THR A 108 9.08 -24.15 10.35
N TYR A 109 7.89 -24.00 9.78
CA TYR A 109 7.16 -22.73 9.76
C TYR A 109 6.07 -22.73 10.83
N GLN A 110 6.12 -21.76 11.72
CA GLN A 110 5.05 -21.46 12.66
C GLN A 110 4.29 -20.23 12.17
N PHE A 111 3.03 -20.41 11.81
CA PHE A 111 2.16 -19.29 11.43
C PHE A 111 1.39 -18.78 12.64
N VAL A 112 1.49 -17.47 12.85
CA VAL A 112 0.65 -16.73 13.79
C VAL A 112 -0.09 -15.69 12.96
N LEU A 113 -1.41 -15.77 12.94
CA LEU A 113 -2.23 -14.82 12.20
C LEU A 113 -2.50 -13.62 13.09
N PHE A 114 -2.47 -12.41 12.54
CA PHE A 114 -2.68 -11.20 13.33
C PHE A 114 -3.47 -10.15 12.53
N ASP A 115 -4.14 -9.27 13.27
CA ASP A 115 -4.91 -8.15 12.74
C ASP A 115 -4.92 -7.01 13.77
N ILE A 116 -5.16 -5.77 13.31
CA ILE A 116 -5.28 -4.60 14.17
C ILE A 116 -6.52 -3.75 13.86
N GLU A 117 -7.16 -3.26 14.92
CA GLU A 117 -8.10 -2.14 14.80
C GLU A 117 -7.43 -0.82 15.14
N THR A 118 -7.85 0.26 14.49
CA THR A 118 -7.18 1.56 14.59
C THR A 118 -8.13 2.75 14.71
N THR A 119 -7.60 3.89 15.16
CA THR A 119 -8.36 5.15 15.29
C THR A 119 -8.73 5.78 13.95
N CYS A 120 -7.93 5.56 12.92
CA CYS A 120 -8.14 6.05 11.57
C CYS A 120 -7.30 5.25 10.58
N THR A 121 -7.43 5.55 9.30
CA THR A 121 -6.51 5.05 8.28
C THR A 121 -5.30 5.95 8.12
N GLY A 122 -4.27 5.44 7.43
CA GLY A 122 -3.08 6.21 7.07
C GLY A 122 -2.04 6.32 8.20
N LYS A 123 -1.08 7.24 8.01
CA LYS A 123 0.15 7.33 8.83
C LYS A 123 -0.11 7.68 10.31
N GLN A 124 -1.20 8.38 10.61
CA GLN A 124 -1.56 8.83 11.96
C GLN A 124 -2.39 7.81 12.76
N ALA A 125 -2.61 6.62 12.20
CA ALA A 125 -3.37 5.56 12.85
C ALA A 125 -2.71 5.14 14.17
N GLU A 126 -3.48 5.17 15.25
CA GLU A 126 -3.14 4.57 16.54
C GLU A 126 -3.88 3.25 16.68
N ILE A 127 -3.24 2.26 17.31
CA ILE A 127 -3.82 0.92 17.50
C ILE A 127 -4.81 0.95 18.66
N CYS A 128 -6.03 0.45 18.42
CA CYS A 128 -7.10 0.29 19.40
C CYS A 128 -7.32 -1.17 19.80
N GLN A 129 -6.97 -2.12 18.95
CA GLN A 129 -7.00 -3.56 19.24
C GLN A 129 -5.85 -4.23 18.51
N LEU A 130 -5.17 -5.17 19.17
CA LEU A 130 -4.21 -6.08 18.54
C LEU A 130 -4.61 -7.50 18.89
N SER A 131 -4.84 -8.30 17.87
CA SER A 131 -5.24 -9.70 18.03
C SER A 131 -4.32 -10.61 17.23
N ALA A 132 -4.14 -11.82 17.73
CA ALA A 132 -3.43 -12.87 17.04
C ALA A 132 -3.96 -14.26 17.40
N ILE A 133 -3.80 -15.22 16.48
CA ILE A 133 -4.16 -16.61 16.69
C ILE A 133 -3.12 -17.54 16.06
N CYS A 134 -2.73 -18.57 16.80
CA CYS A 134 -1.84 -19.62 16.31
C CYS A 134 -2.64 -20.71 15.58
N GLN A 135 -1.94 -21.53 14.79
CA GLN A 135 -2.56 -22.66 14.09
C GLN A 135 -3.26 -23.65 15.06
N ASN A 136 -2.68 -23.86 16.25
CA ASN A 136 -3.28 -24.68 17.31
C ASN A 136 -4.55 -24.07 17.94
N GLY A 137 -4.84 -22.79 17.70
CA GLY A 137 -5.99 -22.07 18.25
C GLY A 137 -5.71 -21.21 19.47
N ASP A 138 -4.48 -21.16 19.98
CA ASP A 138 -4.13 -20.23 21.05
C ASP A 138 -4.25 -18.79 20.55
N THR A 139 -4.93 -17.95 21.33
CA THR A 139 -5.22 -16.57 20.98
C THR A 139 -4.50 -15.58 21.88
N PHE A 140 -4.23 -14.42 21.31
CA PHE A 140 -3.91 -13.18 22.00
C PHE A 140 -4.91 -12.12 21.50
N SER A 141 -5.49 -11.34 22.39
CA SER A 141 -6.33 -10.20 22.01
C SER A 141 -6.26 -9.16 23.11
N SER A 142 -5.96 -7.91 22.73
CA SER A 142 -5.85 -6.80 23.67
C SER A 142 -6.46 -5.55 23.07
N TYR A 143 -7.42 -4.98 23.78
CA TYR A 143 -7.86 -3.61 23.55
C TYR A 143 -6.81 -2.63 24.11
N ILE A 144 -6.55 -1.56 23.37
CA ILE A 144 -5.54 -0.55 23.65
C ILE A 144 -6.22 0.81 23.66
N LEU A 145 -6.03 1.59 24.71
CA LEU A 145 -6.58 2.95 24.76
C LEU A 145 -5.67 3.90 23.95
N PRO A 146 -6.10 4.42 22.79
CA PRO A 146 -5.31 5.35 21.99
C PRO A 146 -5.24 6.74 22.65
N ASN A 147 -4.26 7.56 22.26
CA ASN A 147 -4.16 8.93 22.80
C ASN A 147 -5.22 9.85 22.20
N ASN A 148 -5.57 9.65 20.93
CA ASN A 148 -6.62 10.42 20.25
C ASN A 148 -7.96 9.67 20.26
N SER A 149 -9.02 10.38 19.89
CA SER A 149 -10.34 9.76 19.66
C SER A 149 -10.33 8.91 18.39
N VAL A 150 -11.18 7.89 18.34
CA VAL A 150 -11.44 7.13 17.11
C VAL A 150 -12.20 8.03 16.14
N GLY A 151 -11.68 8.17 14.92
CA GLY A 151 -12.30 8.97 13.87
C GLY A 151 -13.64 8.38 13.43
N TYR A 152 -14.56 9.25 12.98
CA TYR A 152 -15.92 8.87 12.61
C TYR A 152 -16.02 7.66 11.66
N TYR A 153 -15.20 7.64 10.61
CA TYR A 153 -15.22 6.54 9.63
C TYR A 153 -14.66 5.24 10.19
N ALA A 154 -13.62 5.30 11.04
CA ALA A 154 -13.09 4.10 11.69
C ALA A 154 -14.12 3.53 12.68
N SER A 155 -14.71 4.40 13.50
CA SER A 155 -15.76 4.04 14.46
C SER A 155 -16.96 3.38 13.80
N LYS A 156 -17.36 3.84 12.61
CA LYS A 156 -18.42 3.21 11.82
C LYS A 156 -18.13 1.78 11.35
N VAL A 157 -16.85 1.43 11.24
CA VAL A 157 -16.39 0.16 10.69
C VAL A 157 -16.16 -0.81 11.83
N ASN A 158 -15.36 -0.42 12.83
CA ASN A 158 -14.96 -1.30 13.92
C ASN A 158 -15.75 -1.13 15.22
N ASN A 159 -16.74 -0.22 15.24
CA ASN A 159 -17.58 0.08 16.39
C ASN A 159 -16.80 0.51 17.65
N LEU A 160 -15.58 1.03 17.50
CA LEU A 160 -14.78 1.55 18.59
C LEU A 160 -15.02 3.05 18.76
N THR A 161 -15.12 3.49 20.01
CA THR A 161 -15.16 4.90 20.40
C THR A 161 -14.28 5.13 21.62
N VAL A 162 -13.81 6.37 21.81
CA VAL A 162 -13.25 6.79 23.10
C VAL A 162 -14.23 7.77 23.74
N GLU A 163 -14.69 7.43 24.93
CA GLU A 163 -15.65 8.21 25.70
C GLU A 163 -15.04 8.67 27.03
N THR A 164 -15.69 9.63 27.70
CA THR A 164 -15.33 10.04 29.05
C THR A 164 -16.36 9.50 30.03
N ILE A 165 -16.00 8.45 30.77
CA ILE A 165 -16.87 7.80 31.76
C ILE A 165 -16.29 8.09 33.13
N ASN A 166 -17.10 8.69 34.01
CA ASN A 166 -16.67 9.12 35.35
C ASN A 166 -15.40 10.00 35.33
N GLY A 167 -15.27 10.86 34.32
CA GLY A 167 -14.10 11.74 34.14
C GLY A 167 -12.84 11.05 33.61
N GLN A 168 -12.90 9.77 33.26
CA GLN A 168 -11.77 9.02 32.70
C GLN A 168 -12.00 8.69 31.23
N ARG A 169 -10.95 8.77 30.42
CA ARG A 169 -10.99 8.29 29.02
C ARG A 169 -11.13 6.77 29.03
N THR A 170 -12.11 6.26 28.32
CA THR A 170 -12.42 4.83 28.26
C THR A 170 -12.68 4.44 26.81
N LEU A 171 -12.03 3.35 26.36
CA LEU A 171 -12.34 2.75 25.07
C LEU A 171 -13.64 1.96 25.20
N CYS A 172 -14.53 2.13 24.25
CA CYS A 172 -15.79 1.40 24.14
C CYS A 172 -15.85 0.63 22.82
N LYS A 173 -16.43 -0.57 22.83
CA LYS A 173 -16.83 -1.36 21.66
C LYS A 173 -18.35 -1.50 21.70
N ASP A 174 -19.04 -1.17 20.62
CA ASP A 174 -20.51 -1.18 20.55
C ASP A 174 -21.16 -0.36 21.69
N LEU A 175 -20.58 0.81 21.97
CA LEU A 175 -20.99 1.73 23.04
C LEU A 175 -20.87 1.13 24.47
N LYS A 176 -20.16 0.02 24.63
CA LYS A 176 -19.90 -0.61 25.92
C LYS A 176 -18.42 -0.49 26.29
N PRO A 177 -18.08 -0.10 27.53
CA PRO A 177 -16.70 -0.05 27.99
C PRO A 177 -16.01 -1.40 27.83
N VAL A 178 -14.78 -1.38 27.29
CA VAL A 178 -13.92 -2.56 27.23
C VAL A 178 -12.71 -2.37 28.14
N ASN A 179 -12.21 -3.46 28.70
CA ASN A 179 -10.95 -3.42 29.44
C ASN A 179 -9.81 -3.17 28.45
N SER A 180 -9.19 -2.01 28.54
CA SER A 180 -8.11 -1.59 27.66
C SER A 180 -6.84 -1.31 28.47
N VAL A 181 -5.69 -1.57 27.84
CA VAL A 181 -4.37 -1.31 28.42
C VAL A 181 -3.62 -0.25 27.63
N SER A 182 -2.45 0.18 28.12
CA SER A 182 -1.56 1.01 27.31
C SER A 182 -0.94 0.20 26.17
N LEU A 183 -0.59 0.87 25.08
CA LEU A 183 0.11 0.24 23.94
C LEU A 183 1.36 -0.53 24.39
N GLN A 184 2.15 0.03 25.31
CA GLN A 184 3.35 -0.62 25.83
C GLN A 184 3.05 -1.97 26.51
N ILE A 185 1.99 -2.03 27.33
CA ILE A 185 1.58 -3.27 28.02
C ILE A 185 1.10 -4.31 27.00
N ALA A 186 0.31 -3.90 26.02
CA ALA A 186 -0.18 -4.79 24.96
C ALA A 186 0.99 -5.39 24.17
N LEU A 187 1.95 -4.57 23.73
CA LEU A 187 3.12 -5.02 22.98
C LEU A 187 4.02 -5.96 23.80
N GLN A 188 4.27 -5.66 25.07
CA GLN A 188 5.04 -6.53 25.97
C GLN A 188 4.35 -7.90 26.14
N THR A 189 3.03 -7.90 26.30
CA THR A 189 2.25 -9.12 26.46
C THR A 189 2.21 -9.92 25.15
N PHE A 190 2.13 -9.23 24.01
CA PHE A 190 2.19 -9.85 22.69
C PHE A 190 3.55 -10.52 22.43
N ILE A 191 4.67 -9.87 22.78
CA ILE A 191 6.00 -10.50 22.69
C ILE A 191 6.07 -11.75 23.57
N LYS A 192 5.59 -11.68 24.82
CA LYS A 192 5.55 -12.85 25.71
C LYS A 192 4.71 -14.00 25.13
N PHE A 193 3.58 -13.68 24.52
CA PHE A 193 2.76 -14.66 23.80
C PHE A 193 3.57 -15.32 22.69
N LEU A 194 4.23 -14.56 21.82
CA LEU A 194 5.03 -15.10 20.72
C LEU A 194 6.22 -15.94 21.22
N GLN A 195 6.90 -15.51 22.29
CA GLN A 195 7.99 -16.26 22.91
C GLN A 195 7.51 -17.59 23.49
N TYR A 196 6.38 -17.58 24.20
CA TYR A 196 5.76 -18.79 24.71
C TYR A 196 5.44 -19.77 23.58
N GLN A 197 4.84 -19.28 22.49
CA GLN A 197 4.49 -20.10 21.33
C GLN A 197 5.72 -20.67 20.61
N GLN A 198 6.83 -19.93 20.52
CA GLN A 198 8.09 -20.48 20.02
C GLN A 198 8.66 -21.57 20.93
N ASN A 199 8.59 -21.37 22.26
CA ASN A 199 9.11 -22.33 23.23
C ASN A 199 8.34 -23.65 23.27
N LEU A 200 7.06 -23.67 22.90
CA LEU A 200 6.29 -24.91 22.78
C LEU A 200 6.76 -25.81 21.61
N ILE A 201 7.33 -25.21 20.56
CA ILE A 201 7.82 -25.94 19.38
C ILE A 201 9.30 -26.32 19.54
N ARG A 202 10.05 -25.54 20.32
CA ARG A 202 11.47 -25.80 20.59
C ARG A 202 11.61 -26.93 21.64
N PRO A 203 12.39 -27.99 21.37
CA PRO A 203 12.70 -28.98 22.40
C PRO A 203 13.48 -28.34 23.56
N THR A 204 13.05 -28.58 24.80
CA THR A 204 13.69 -28.09 26.04
C THR A 204 15.05 -28.72 26.35
N CYS A 205 15.51 -29.69 25.56
CA CYS A 205 16.75 -30.45 25.80
C CYS A 205 17.98 -29.98 25.00
N CYS A 206 17.85 -28.99 24.12
CA CYS A 206 18.93 -28.64 23.20
C CYS A 206 19.74 -27.44 23.70
N THR A 207 20.84 -27.73 24.39
CA THR A 207 21.92 -26.79 24.72
C THR A 207 22.84 -26.48 23.53
N ASN A 208 22.53 -26.99 22.33
CA ASN A 208 23.29 -26.76 21.11
C ASN A 208 22.57 -25.78 20.17
N THR A 209 23.31 -24.80 19.68
CA THR A 209 22.90 -23.64 18.86
C THR A 209 22.31 -23.98 17.48
N VAL A 210 22.38 -25.23 17.02
CA VAL A 210 22.11 -25.62 15.62
C VAL A 210 20.61 -25.79 15.30
N GLU A 211 19.79 -26.32 16.22
CA GLU A 211 18.34 -26.51 15.96
C GLU A 211 17.53 -25.20 16.01
N ASN A 212 18.08 -24.18 16.67
CA ASN A 212 17.47 -22.86 16.83
C ASN A 212 17.48 -22.04 15.51
N GLU A 213 18.10 -22.56 14.46
CA GLU A 213 18.09 -21.94 13.13
C GLU A 213 16.94 -22.43 12.24
N ASN A 214 16.24 -23.51 12.61
CA ASN A 214 15.28 -24.15 11.71
C ASN A 214 13.82 -23.72 11.93
N LEU A 215 13.50 -23.01 13.01
CA LEU A 215 12.17 -22.43 13.23
C LEU A 215 12.07 -21.04 12.60
N VAL A 216 11.05 -20.84 11.77
CA VAL A 216 10.66 -19.54 11.22
C VAL A 216 9.24 -19.23 11.70
N THR A 217 9.10 -18.20 12.55
CA THR A 217 7.78 -17.71 12.95
C THR A 217 7.34 -16.60 12.00
N VAL A 218 6.16 -16.76 11.40
CA VAL A 218 5.61 -15.84 10.42
C VAL A 218 4.32 -15.24 10.96
N LEU A 219 4.32 -13.92 11.17
CA LEU A 219 3.13 -13.14 11.44
C LEU A 219 2.41 -12.84 10.12
N VAL A 220 1.22 -13.41 9.90
CA VAL A 220 0.46 -13.21 8.65
C VAL A 220 -0.83 -12.46 8.94
N GLY A 221 -1.03 -11.33 8.28
CA GLY A 221 -2.33 -10.65 8.25
C GLY A 221 -2.90 -10.61 6.83
N HIS A 222 -4.13 -10.12 6.70
CA HIS A 222 -4.77 -9.96 5.39
C HIS A 222 -4.60 -8.54 4.85
N ASN A 223 -3.89 -8.37 3.73
CA ASN A 223 -3.48 -7.05 3.20
C ASN A 223 -2.53 -6.27 4.15
N ALA A 224 -1.92 -6.99 5.09
CA ALA A 224 -1.18 -6.44 6.22
C ALA A 224 0.09 -5.67 5.81
N ALA A 225 0.73 -6.03 4.70
CA ALA A 225 1.96 -5.35 4.25
C ALA A 225 1.70 -3.88 3.87
N THR A 226 0.44 -3.50 3.61
CA THR A 226 0.06 -2.15 3.21
C THR A 226 -0.32 -1.24 4.38
N PHE A 227 -0.85 -1.81 5.46
CA PHE A 227 -1.40 -1.04 6.58
C PHE A 227 -0.98 -1.59 7.93
N ASP A 228 -1.36 -2.81 8.27
CA ASP A 228 -1.18 -3.41 9.60
C ASP A 228 0.28 -3.47 10.03
N VAL A 229 1.16 -4.00 9.18
CA VAL A 229 2.60 -4.11 9.46
C VAL A 229 3.23 -2.72 9.60
N PRO A 230 3.07 -1.78 8.63
CA PRO A 230 3.53 -0.40 8.81
C PRO A 230 3.01 0.26 10.09
N THR A 231 1.72 0.10 10.41
CA THR A 231 1.09 0.73 11.57
C THR A 231 1.60 0.14 12.88
N LEU A 232 1.75 -1.19 12.96
CA LEU A 232 2.35 -1.87 14.11
C LEU A 232 3.78 -1.39 14.35
N LEU A 233 4.64 -1.43 13.34
CA LEU A 233 6.05 -1.02 13.47
C LEU A 233 6.21 0.47 13.78
N ARG A 234 5.32 1.33 13.25
CA ARG A 234 5.32 2.77 13.53
C ARG A 234 4.93 3.07 14.97
N ASN A 235 3.90 2.42 15.48
CA ASN A 235 3.40 2.63 16.84
C ASN A 235 4.32 2.00 17.90
N ALA A 236 4.91 0.84 17.60
CA ALA A 236 5.66 0.05 18.58
C ALA A 236 7.11 0.52 18.81
N GLY A 237 7.72 1.20 17.84
CA GLY A 237 9.07 1.73 17.95
C GLY A 237 10.19 0.67 17.89
N ASN A 238 11.44 1.15 18.00
CA ASN A 238 12.63 0.34 17.67
C ASN A 238 12.88 -0.82 18.65
N ASN A 239 12.56 -0.68 19.94
CA ASN A 239 12.75 -1.78 20.90
C ASN A 239 11.88 -3.00 20.57
N PHE A 240 10.64 -2.77 20.13
CA PHE A 240 9.76 -3.86 19.68
C PHE A 240 10.29 -4.51 18.39
N GLU A 241 10.74 -3.70 17.43
CA GLU A 241 11.38 -4.19 16.21
C GLU A 241 12.59 -5.08 16.51
N GLU A 242 13.49 -4.64 17.38
CA GLU A 242 14.68 -5.38 17.78
C GLU A 242 14.32 -6.72 18.44
N GLN A 243 13.28 -6.74 19.28
CA GLN A 243 12.78 -7.97 19.89
C GLN A 243 12.24 -8.94 18.83
N LEU A 244 11.37 -8.48 17.90
CA LEU A 244 10.88 -9.32 16.81
C LEU A 244 12.02 -9.85 15.93
N HIS A 245 13.00 -9.01 15.62
CA HIS A 245 14.17 -9.40 14.84
C HIS A 245 15.01 -10.47 15.56
N SER A 246 15.26 -10.30 16.87
CA SER A 246 15.98 -11.28 17.68
C SER A 246 15.27 -12.64 17.76
N MET A 247 13.94 -12.63 17.72
CA MET A 247 13.09 -13.83 17.66
C MET A 247 12.99 -14.44 16.26
N LYS A 248 13.69 -13.87 15.27
CA LYS A 248 13.65 -14.26 13.84
C LYS A 248 12.23 -14.24 13.26
N ILE A 249 11.40 -13.31 13.73
CA ILE A 249 10.04 -13.15 13.22
C ILE A 249 10.08 -12.54 11.81
N CYS A 250 9.20 -13.03 10.96
CA CYS A 250 8.93 -12.51 9.63
C CYS A 250 7.46 -12.08 9.51
N PHE A 251 7.17 -11.20 8.57
CA PHE A 251 5.80 -10.79 8.24
C PHE A 251 5.38 -11.33 6.88
N GLY A 252 4.15 -11.82 6.77
CA GLY A 252 3.52 -12.22 5.51
C GLY A 252 2.17 -11.53 5.30
N ASP A 253 1.70 -11.56 4.06
CA ASP A 253 0.44 -11.00 3.62
C ASP A 253 -0.37 -12.07 2.86
N SER A 254 -1.56 -12.39 3.34
CA SER A 254 -2.41 -13.40 2.71
C SER A 254 -3.13 -12.91 1.44
N LEU A 255 -3.20 -11.60 1.18
CA LEU A 255 -3.89 -11.07 0.00
C LEU A 255 -3.18 -11.46 -1.32
N PRO A 256 -1.85 -11.32 -1.47
CA PRO A 256 -1.12 -11.86 -2.62
C PRO A 256 -1.30 -13.37 -2.82
N LEU A 257 -1.32 -14.15 -1.72
CA LEU A 257 -1.58 -15.58 -1.75
C LEU A 257 -2.96 -15.87 -2.36
N ILE A 258 -4.01 -15.26 -1.82
CA ILE A 258 -5.39 -15.44 -2.28
C ILE A 258 -5.55 -14.99 -3.74
N ARG A 259 -4.96 -13.85 -4.12
CA ARG A 259 -4.96 -13.38 -5.51
C ARG A 259 -4.26 -14.37 -6.44
N SER A 260 -3.16 -14.98 -6.01
CA SER A 260 -2.48 -16.01 -6.79
C SER A 260 -3.37 -17.24 -6.97
N LEU A 261 -4.07 -17.69 -5.93
CA LEU A 261 -4.98 -18.83 -6.00
C LEU A 261 -6.16 -18.56 -6.95
N ILE A 262 -6.78 -17.38 -6.87
CA ILE A 262 -7.84 -16.95 -7.80
C ILE A 262 -7.31 -16.92 -9.24
N SER A 263 -6.12 -16.35 -9.45
CA SER A 263 -5.51 -16.26 -10.79
C SER A 263 -5.18 -17.63 -11.37
N ASN A 264 -4.80 -18.58 -10.51
CA ASN A 264 -4.54 -19.98 -10.84
C ASN A 264 -5.82 -20.84 -10.88
N GLN A 265 -6.99 -20.21 -10.80
CA GLN A 265 -8.30 -20.87 -10.87
C GLN A 265 -8.52 -21.94 -9.80
N HIS A 266 -8.01 -21.70 -8.58
CA HIS A 266 -8.17 -22.62 -7.45
C HIS A 266 -9.65 -22.91 -7.18
N ALA A 267 -10.05 -24.18 -7.32
CA ALA A 267 -11.45 -24.58 -7.37
C ALA A 267 -12.29 -24.15 -6.13
N PRO A 268 -11.77 -24.21 -4.89
CA PRO A 268 -12.51 -23.77 -3.70
C PRO A 268 -12.94 -22.30 -3.71
N LEU A 269 -12.26 -21.44 -4.48
CA LEU A 269 -12.57 -20.01 -4.55
C LEU A 269 -13.53 -19.65 -5.69
N LYS A 270 -14.05 -20.66 -6.41
CA LYS A 270 -14.99 -20.51 -7.51
C LYS A 270 -16.43 -20.65 -7.00
N GLN A 271 -17.22 -19.62 -7.25
CA GLN A 271 -18.63 -19.56 -6.88
C GLN A 271 -19.50 -20.39 -7.84
N SER A 272 -20.72 -20.71 -7.41
CA SER A 272 -21.71 -21.50 -8.19
C SER A 272 -22.04 -20.89 -9.56
N ASN A 273 -21.97 -19.56 -9.70
CA ASN A 273 -22.17 -18.85 -10.97
C ASN A 273 -20.96 -18.93 -11.94
N GLY A 274 -19.89 -19.64 -11.54
CA GLY A 274 -18.67 -19.81 -12.30
C GLY A 274 -17.64 -18.67 -12.17
N GLN A 275 -17.96 -17.59 -11.44
CA GLN A 275 -17.03 -16.49 -11.15
C GLN A 275 -16.21 -16.79 -9.90
N PHE A 276 -15.07 -16.12 -9.76
CA PHE A 276 -14.25 -16.20 -8.56
C PHE A 276 -14.68 -15.13 -7.55
N CYS A 277 -14.60 -15.48 -6.26
CA CYS A 277 -14.84 -14.53 -5.19
C CYS A 277 -13.85 -13.34 -5.25
N LYS A 278 -14.23 -12.22 -4.62
CA LYS A 278 -13.27 -11.14 -4.39
C LYS A 278 -12.22 -11.60 -3.40
N ALA A 279 -11.01 -11.07 -3.52
CA ALA A 279 -9.88 -11.45 -2.68
C ALA A 279 -9.92 -10.86 -1.25
N ASN A 280 -10.96 -10.12 -0.87
CA ASN A 280 -11.09 -9.62 0.52
C ASN A 280 -11.55 -10.75 1.46
N LEU A 281 -11.19 -10.63 2.73
CA LEU A 281 -11.40 -11.65 3.76
C LEU A 281 -12.85 -12.15 3.83
N ALA A 282 -13.83 -11.24 3.96
CA ALA A 282 -15.26 -11.57 4.01
C ALA A 282 -15.76 -12.34 2.79
N SER A 283 -15.36 -11.93 1.58
CA SER A 283 -15.78 -12.60 0.34
C SER A 283 -15.19 -14.00 0.20
N VAL A 284 -13.94 -14.19 0.64
CA VAL A 284 -13.28 -15.50 0.64
C VAL A 284 -13.93 -16.41 1.68
N TYR A 285 -14.14 -15.91 2.90
CA TYR A 285 -14.80 -16.64 3.97
C TYR A 285 -16.19 -17.12 3.55
N LYS A 286 -17.01 -16.21 3.02
CA LYS A 286 -18.36 -16.54 2.51
C LYS A 286 -18.31 -17.55 1.36
N CYS A 287 -17.31 -17.45 0.48
CA CYS A 287 -17.16 -18.38 -0.64
C CYS A 287 -16.84 -19.81 -0.16
N LEU A 288 -16.01 -19.95 0.88
CA LEU A 288 -15.57 -21.26 1.38
C LEU A 288 -16.60 -21.90 2.32
N PHE A 289 -17.30 -21.10 3.13
CA PHE A 289 -18.10 -21.62 4.25
C PHE A 289 -19.59 -21.28 4.17
N ASP A 290 -20.02 -20.47 3.20
CA ASP A 290 -21.39 -19.94 3.08
C ASP A 290 -21.91 -19.29 4.38
N GLN A 291 -21.00 -18.62 5.08
CA GLN A 291 -21.22 -17.94 6.36
C GLN A 291 -20.66 -16.53 6.29
N ASP A 292 -21.25 -15.63 7.07
CA ASP A 292 -20.66 -14.34 7.40
C ASP A 292 -20.01 -14.44 8.79
N PHE A 293 -19.09 -13.53 9.12
CA PHE A 293 -18.49 -13.39 10.44
C PHE A 293 -18.52 -11.92 10.85
N ASP A 294 -18.28 -11.64 12.12
CA ASP A 294 -18.26 -10.27 12.65
C ASP A 294 -16.97 -9.56 12.24
N ALA A 295 -16.93 -9.10 10.99
CA ALA A 295 -15.77 -8.40 10.45
C ALA A 295 -15.56 -7.07 11.18
N HIS A 296 -14.31 -6.61 11.24
CA HIS A 296 -13.91 -5.39 11.95
C HIS A 296 -13.93 -5.52 13.48
N ASP A 297 -13.72 -6.75 13.94
CA ASP A 297 -13.11 -7.07 15.22
C ASP A 297 -11.83 -7.84 14.95
N ALA A 298 -10.69 -7.34 15.42
CA ALA A 298 -9.40 -7.94 15.08
C ALA A 298 -9.30 -9.42 15.50
N LEU A 299 -10.01 -9.85 16.55
CA LEU A 299 -10.00 -11.26 16.95
C LEU A 299 -10.83 -12.13 15.98
N GLU A 300 -12.01 -11.67 15.60
CA GLU A 300 -12.87 -12.39 14.66
C GLU A 300 -12.24 -12.44 13.26
N ASP A 301 -11.59 -11.36 12.83
CA ASP A 301 -10.83 -11.30 11.57
C ASP A 301 -9.70 -12.35 11.53
N VAL A 302 -8.93 -12.51 12.60
CA VAL A 302 -7.86 -13.54 12.63
C VAL A 302 -8.41 -14.96 12.78
N ILE A 303 -9.54 -15.15 13.46
CA ILE A 303 -10.24 -16.45 13.52
C ILE A 303 -10.73 -16.83 12.11
N ALA A 304 -11.32 -15.88 11.38
CA ALA A 304 -11.76 -16.08 10.00
C ALA A 304 -10.56 -16.39 9.08
N LEU A 305 -9.46 -15.64 9.20
CA LEU A 305 -8.24 -15.88 8.42
C LEU A 305 -7.63 -17.26 8.73
N LYS A 306 -7.64 -17.69 10.00
CA LYS A 306 -7.19 -19.03 10.41
C LYS A 306 -7.99 -20.10 9.71
N ARG A 307 -9.32 -19.96 9.77
CA ARG A 307 -10.22 -20.91 9.12
C ARG A 307 -9.95 -20.94 7.62
N ILE A 308 -9.80 -19.79 6.96
CA ILE A 308 -9.48 -19.75 5.52
C ILE A 308 -8.16 -20.47 5.21
N LEU A 309 -7.07 -20.15 5.90
CA LEU A 309 -5.74 -20.64 5.51
C LEU A 309 -5.50 -22.11 5.86
N PHE A 310 -6.13 -22.60 6.92
CA PHE A 310 -5.84 -23.94 7.47
C PHE A 310 -7.02 -24.91 7.42
N SER A 311 -8.14 -24.53 6.77
CA SER A 311 -9.24 -25.48 6.63
C SER A 311 -9.01 -26.50 5.51
N PRO A 312 -9.63 -27.69 5.63
CA PRO A 312 -9.63 -28.69 4.57
C PRO A 312 -10.23 -28.19 3.25
N GLU A 313 -11.22 -27.29 3.29
CA GLU A 313 -11.88 -26.73 2.09
C GLU A 313 -10.91 -25.91 1.23
N MET A 314 -10.01 -25.15 1.86
CA MET A 314 -9.01 -24.37 1.15
C MET A 314 -7.89 -25.26 0.58
N SER A 315 -7.51 -26.32 1.29
CA SER A 315 -6.55 -27.35 0.85
C SER A 315 -5.26 -26.77 0.24
N ILE A 316 -4.61 -25.85 0.94
CA ILE A 316 -3.30 -25.29 0.56
C ILE A 316 -2.19 -25.84 1.45
N ASP A 317 -1.01 -26.09 0.87
CA ASP A 317 0.16 -26.57 1.59
C ASP A 317 1.02 -25.41 2.15
N VAL A 318 1.90 -25.73 3.10
CA VAL A 318 2.82 -24.77 3.72
C VAL A 318 3.70 -24.08 2.67
N LYS A 319 4.15 -24.83 1.66
CA LYS A 319 4.94 -24.30 0.55
C LYS A 319 4.21 -23.17 -0.18
N THR A 320 2.93 -23.37 -0.50
CA THR A 320 2.10 -22.37 -1.17
C THR A 320 1.90 -21.15 -0.29
N ILE A 321 1.66 -21.34 1.01
CA ILE A 321 1.54 -20.21 1.95
C ILE A 321 2.83 -19.39 1.95
N VAL A 322 4.00 -20.03 2.11
CA VAL A 322 5.29 -19.34 2.17
C VAL A 322 5.61 -18.61 0.87
N ASP A 323 5.56 -19.32 -0.26
CA ASP A 323 5.99 -18.80 -1.56
C ASP A 323 5.06 -17.69 -2.10
N ARG A 324 3.80 -17.64 -1.64
CA ARG A 324 2.79 -16.72 -2.18
C ARG A 324 2.36 -15.63 -1.22
N SER A 325 2.75 -15.69 0.06
CA SER A 325 2.40 -14.65 1.06
C SER A 325 3.41 -13.52 1.16
N GLN A 326 4.38 -13.41 0.24
CA GLN A 326 5.36 -12.31 0.20
C GLN A 326 6.08 -12.11 1.55
N ILE A 327 6.50 -13.21 2.17
CA ILE A 327 7.06 -13.18 3.52
C ILE A 327 8.40 -12.44 3.51
N SER A 328 8.57 -11.44 4.39
CA SER A 328 9.83 -10.70 4.52
C SER A 328 10.22 -10.48 5.97
N SER A 329 11.49 -10.14 6.19
CA SER A 329 12.03 -9.88 7.52
C SER A 329 11.47 -8.59 8.12
N VAL A 330 11.49 -8.50 9.45
CA VAL A 330 11.12 -7.28 10.20
C VAL A 330 11.90 -6.05 9.70
N ARG A 331 13.22 -6.18 9.47
CA ARG A 331 14.07 -5.07 8.99
C ARG A 331 13.69 -4.58 7.60
N ALA A 332 13.38 -5.50 6.69
CA ALA A 332 12.93 -5.16 5.35
C ALA A 332 11.58 -4.43 5.39
N MET A 333 10.64 -4.90 6.21
CA MET A 333 9.33 -4.27 6.41
C MET A 333 9.43 -2.89 7.06
N LYS A 334 10.32 -2.74 8.05
CA LYS A 334 10.64 -1.45 8.66
C LYS A 334 11.20 -0.46 7.64
N SER A 335 12.14 -0.91 6.80
CA SER A 335 12.71 -0.06 5.75
C SER A 335 11.65 0.36 4.72
N ASP A 336 10.75 -0.54 4.32
CA ASP A 336 9.63 -0.21 3.41
C ASP A 336 8.65 0.77 4.07
N MET A 337 8.35 0.60 5.35
CA MET A 337 7.52 1.54 6.13
C MET A 337 8.14 2.94 6.16
N GLU A 338 9.43 3.06 6.46
CA GLU A 338 10.15 4.34 6.48
C GLU A 338 10.14 5.01 5.11
N PHE A 339 10.34 4.23 4.03
CA PHE A 339 10.20 4.74 2.67
C PHE A 339 8.78 5.24 2.37
N ILE A 340 7.75 4.50 2.79
CA ILE A 340 6.35 4.89 2.60
C ILE A 340 6.05 6.21 3.34
N ASP A 341 6.54 6.34 4.57
CA ASP A 341 6.38 7.54 5.39
C ASP A 341 7.10 8.75 4.80
N PHE A 342 8.35 8.56 4.35
CA PHE A 342 9.11 9.58 3.64
C PHE A 342 8.38 10.04 2.37
N ARG A 343 7.92 9.08 1.55
CA ARG A 343 7.16 9.36 0.33
C ARG A 343 5.87 10.11 0.65
N HIS A 344 5.18 9.76 1.74
CA HIS A 344 3.98 10.45 2.16
C HIS A 344 4.26 11.92 2.51
N ASP A 345 5.31 12.18 3.30
CA ASP A 345 5.67 13.54 3.70
C ASP A 345 6.04 14.41 2.50
N ARG A 346 6.74 13.84 1.51
CA ARG A 346 6.99 14.51 0.23
C ARG A 346 5.71 14.72 -0.58
N TYR A 347 4.83 13.71 -0.64
CA TYR A 347 3.54 13.78 -1.32
C TYR A 347 2.69 14.96 -0.82
N GLN A 348 2.66 15.20 0.49
CA GLN A 348 1.91 16.31 1.08
C GLN A 348 2.30 17.68 0.51
N THR A 349 3.56 17.87 0.09
CA THR A 349 4.02 19.14 -0.49
C THR A 349 3.36 19.45 -1.85
N PHE A 350 2.84 18.42 -2.54
CA PHE A 350 2.15 18.59 -3.82
C PHE A 350 0.64 18.83 -3.66
N VAL A 351 0.06 18.51 -2.50
CA VAL A 351 -1.38 18.66 -2.24
C VAL A 351 -1.74 20.15 -2.21
N GLY A 352 -2.76 20.53 -2.99
CA GLY A 352 -3.18 21.93 -3.17
C GLY A 352 -2.28 22.72 -4.13
N ASN A 353 -1.27 22.07 -4.73
CA ASN A 353 -0.37 22.65 -5.71
C ASN A 353 -0.49 21.90 -7.05
N LEU A 354 0.51 21.07 -7.38
CA LEU A 354 0.50 20.22 -8.58
C LEU A 354 -0.56 19.11 -8.51
N HIS A 355 -0.99 18.73 -7.31
CA HIS A 355 -2.04 17.74 -7.12
C HIS A 355 -3.19 18.29 -6.27
N CYS A 356 -4.38 18.36 -6.86
CA CYS A 356 -5.59 18.83 -6.20
C CYS A 356 -6.58 17.65 -6.06
N PRO A 357 -6.58 16.93 -4.92
CA PRO A 357 -7.33 15.67 -4.77
C PRO A 357 -8.86 15.82 -4.82
N ASN A 358 -9.38 17.05 -4.77
CA ASN A 358 -10.81 17.36 -4.80
C ASN A 358 -11.23 18.12 -6.07
N GLU A 359 -10.35 18.23 -7.07
CA GLU A 359 -10.61 18.98 -8.30
C GLU A 359 -10.58 18.06 -9.52
N ASP A 360 -11.56 18.23 -10.42
CA ASP A 360 -11.66 17.48 -11.67
C ASP A 360 -10.48 17.76 -12.63
N HIS A 361 -9.72 18.83 -12.39
CA HIS A 361 -8.65 19.32 -13.25
C HIS A 361 -7.30 19.47 -12.52
N SER A 362 -6.96 18.47 -11.70
CA SER A 362 -5.63 18.37 -11.10
C SER A 362 -4.52 18.25 -12.18
N PRO A 363 -3.44 19.08 -12.15
CA PRO A 363 -2.36 19.06 -13.16
C PRO A 363 -1.72 17.68 -13.34
N ILE A 364 -1.52 16.97 -12.24
CA ILE A 364 -1.08 15.57 -12.23
C ILE A 364 -2.02 14.69 -11.39
N SER A 365 -2.06 13.40 -11.71
CA SER A 365 -2.83 12.42 -10.94
C SER A 365 -2.17 12.13 -9.59
N HIS A 366 -2.96 11.57 -8.66
CA HIS A 366 -2.47 11.12 -7.36
C HIS A 366 -1.27 10.15 -7.49
N GLY A 367 -1.38 9.15 -8.37
CA GLY A 367 -0.30 8.19 -8.61
C GLY A 367 0.98 8.84 -9.18
N MET A 368 0.85 9.89 -9.99
CA MET A 368 2.01 10.63 -10.48
C MET A 368 2.66 11.46 -9.38
N ALA A 369 1.87 12.12 -8.53
CA ALA A 369 2.39 12.84 -7.36
C ALA A 369 3.14 11.91 -6.42
N LEU A 370 2.60 10.72 -6.14
CA LEU A 370 3.29 9.67 -5.37
C LEU A 370 4.59 9.19 -6.03
N LYS A 371 4.63 9.13 -7.37
CA LYS A 371 5.85 8.74 -8.10
C LYS A 371 6.94 9.80 -7.99
N ILE A 372 6.58 11.09 -8.12
CA ILE A 372 7.50 12.21 -7.93
C ILE A 372 8.02 12.21 -6.48
N ALA A 373 7.11 12.14 -5.51
CA ALA A 373 7.45 12.08 -4.09
C ALA A 373 8.36 10.89 -3.75
N GLY A 374 8.07 9.71 -4.33
CA GLY A 374 8.86 8.50 -4.13
C GLY A 374 10.25 8.58 -4.74
N SER A 375 10.48 9.46 -5.72
CA SER A 375 11.82 9.75 -6.27
C SER A 375 12.65 10.67 -5.36
N GLY A 376 12.09 11.10 -4.24
CA GLY A 376 12.71 12.01 -3.26
C GLY A 376 12.38 13.48 -3.46
N LEU A 377 11.67 13.83 -4.52
CA LEU A 377 11.36 15.23 -4.86
C LEU A 377 10.15 15.74 -4.07
N SER A 378 10.25 16.98 -3.60
CA SER A 378 9.15 17.80 -3.08
C SER A 378 8.68 18.82 -4.12
N TYR A 379 7.55 19.47 -3.85
CA TYR A 379 7.07 20.59 -4.65
C TYR A 379 8.09 21.74 -4.70
N SER A 380 8.70 22.09 -3.56
CA SER A 380 9.70 23.16 -3.50
C SER A 380 10.93 22.86 -4.37
N ASP A 381 11.33 21.59 -4.49
CA ASP A 381 12.45 21.21 -5.37
C ASP A 381 12.11 21.50 -6.85
N LEU A 382 10.88 21.14 -7.28
CA LEU A 382 10.42 21.43 -8.64
C LEU A 382 10.24 22.93 -8.87
N HIS A 383 9.72 23.66 -7.89
CA HIS A 383 9.58 25.11 -7.96
C HIS A 383 10.95 25.80 -8.08
N ASN A 384 11.95 25.39 -7.30
CA ASN A 384 13.30 25.95 -7.37
C ASN A 384 13.99 25.67 -8.73
N LEU A 385 13.80 24.47 -9.28
CA LEU A 385 14.24 24.15 -10.63
C LEU A 385 13.59 25.05 -11.67
N TRP A 386 12.28 25.28 -11.54
CA TRP A 386 11.54 26.16 -12.44
C TRP A 386 12.06 27.60 -12.35
N GLN A 387 12.25 28.14 -11.15
CA GLN A 387 12.74 29.51 -10.97
C GLN A 387 14.13 29.72 -11.59
N LYS A 388 15.02 28.72 -11.53
CA LYS A 388 16.40 28.87 -12.02
C LYS A 388 16.59 28.47 -13.48
N PHE A 389 15.89 27.44 -13.95
CA PHE A 389 16.13 26.80 -15.25
C PHE A 389 14.86 26.65 -16.10
N GLY A 390 13.72 27.17 -15.65
CA GLY A 390 12.44 27.10 -16.34
C GLY A 390 12.03 25.66 -16.68
N GLU A 391 11.47 25.49 -17.86
CA GLU A 391 11.05 24.18 -18.39
C GLU A 391 12.20 23.18 -18.46
N THR A 392 13.42 23.63 -18.74
CA THR A 392 14.60 22.78 -18.85
C THR A 392 14.92 22.10 -17.52
N GLY A 393 14.78 22.82 -16.41
CA GLY A 393 15.04 22.26 -15.08
C GLY A 393 14.03 21.17 -14.70
N VAL A 394 12.74 21.47 -14.85
CA VAL A 394 11.67 20.55 -14.45
C VAL A 394 11.61 19.32 -15.36
N VAL A 395 11.64 19.51 -16.68
CA VAL A 395 11.66 18.39 -17.64
C VAL A 395 12.92 17.56 -17.47
N GLY A 396 14.07 18.21 -17.31
CA GLY A 396 15.35 17.55 -17.10
C GLY A 396 15.33 16.58 -15.92
N ILE A 397 14.92 17.04 -14.74
CA ILE A 397 14.93 16.19 -13.55
C ILE A 397 13.86 15.09 -13.57
N LEU A 398 12.69 15.32 -14.19
CA LEU A 398 11.64 14.30 -14.24
C LEU A 398 11.90 13.23 -15.32
N PHE A 399 12.53 13.61 -16.44
CA PHE A 399 12.77 12.74 -17.60
C PHE A 399 14.12 12.03 -17.56
N MET A 400 15.19 12.72 -17.17
CA MET A 400 16.54 12.16 -17.24
C MET A 400 16.73 11.02 -16.22
N PRO A 401 17.65 10.07 -16.49
CA PRO A 401 17.92 8.98 -15.57
C PRO A 401 18.36 9.46 -14.20
N SER A 402 17.92 8.79 -13.13
CA SER A 402 18.39 9.11 -11.78
C SER A 402 19.90 8.92 -11.65
N TYR A 403 20.56 9.79 -10.88
CA TYR A 403 21.90 9.56 -10.37
C TYR A 403 21.83 9.33 -8.85
N ASN A 404 22.33 8.18 -8.39
CA ASN A 404 22.55 7.90 -6.98
C ASN A 404 24.07 7.88 -6.71
N PRO A 405 24.63 8.89 -6.01
CA PRO A 405 26.08 8.96 -5.76
C PRO A 405 26.62 7.80 -4.93
N LYS A 406 25.76 7.06 -4.21
CA LYS A 406 26.13 5.93 -3.35
C LYS A 406 26.21 4.60 -4.10
N ASP A 407 25.79 4.56 -5.36
CA ASP A 407 25.82 3.34 -6.17
C ASP A 407 27.07 3.30 -7.07
N THR A 408 28.11 2.61 -6.61
CA THR A 408 29.32 2.33 -7.41
C THR A 408 29.15 1.15 -8.36
N ARG A 409 27.96 0.50 -8.37
CA ARG A 409 27.67 -0.74 -9.11
C ARG A 409 26.66 -0.57 -10.25
N SER A 410 26.15 0.64 -10.51
CA SER A 410 25.22 0.87 -11.62
C SER A 410 25.85 0.44 -12.96
N THR A 411 25.32 -0.64 -13.53
CA THR A 411 25.73 -1.14 -14.84
C THR A 411 25.08 -0.30 -15.94
N PRO A 412 25.60 -0.31 -17.18
CA PRO A 412 25.09 0.54 -18.28
C PRO A 412 23.60 0.35 -18.62
N SER A 413 22.92 -0.68 -18.10
CA SER A 413 21.47 -0.91 -18.25
C SER A 413 20.58 0.02 -17.41
N ASP A 414 21.10 0.65 -16.34
CA ASP A 414 20.33 1.58 -15.48
C ASP A 414 20.17 2.99 -16.08
N LYS A 415 20.87 3.26 -17.19
CA LYS A 415 20.84 4.56 -17.89
C LYS A 415 19.56 4.83 -18.68
N ASN A 416 18.58 3.93 -18.64
CA ASN A 416 17.40 4.00 -19.51
C ASN A 416 16.08 4.29 -18.80
N HIS A 417 16.03 4.29 -17.47
CA HIS A 417 14.82 4.59 -16.72
C HIS A 417 14.79 6.06 -16.29
N PRO A 418 13.71 6.81 -16.57
CA PRO A 418 13.59 8.19 -16.10
C PRO A 418 13.52 8.22 -14.58
N ARG A 419 13.98 9.30 -13.95
CA ARG A 419 13.75 9.51 -12.50
C ARG A 419 12.28 9.41 -12.13
N VAL A 420 11.40 9.96 -12.98
CA VAL A 420 9.94 9.88 -12.78
C VAL A 420 9.23 9.38 -14.03
N THR A 421 9.31 10.07 -15.18
CA THR A 421 8.48 9.72 -16.34
C THR A 421 9.06 10.21 -17.67
N LYS A 422 8.82 9.42 -18.73
CA LYS A 422 9.08 9.82 -20.12
C LYS A 422 7.82 10.35 -20.83
N SER A 423 6.67 10.40 -20.15
CA SER A 423 5.41 10.82 -20.76
C SER A 423 5.41 12.33 -21.02
N LYS A 424 5.53 12.71 -22.29
CA LYS A 424 5.50 14.12 -22.73
C LYS A 424 4.24 14.84 -22.28
N ARG A 425 3.08 14.18 -22.36
CA ARG A 425 1.80 14.73 -21.89
C ARG A 425 1.87 15.15 -20.41
N ILE A 426 2.43 14.30 -19.56
CA ILE A 426 2.56 14.58 -18.13
C ILE A 426 3.55 15.73 -17.91
N LEU A 427 4.70 15.70 -18.59
CA LEU A 427 5.72 16.75 -18.49
C LEU A 427 5.19 18.12 -18.93
N SER A 428 4.47 18.17 -20.05
CA SER A 428 3.82 19.39 -20.54
C SER A 428 2.78 19.91 -19.55
N ASN A 429 1.99 19.05 -18.91
CA ASN A 429 1.05 19.47 -17.87
C ASN A 429 1.74 20.11 -16.66
N VAL A 430 2.85 19.52 -16.20
CA VAL A 430 3.64 20.07 -15.09
C VAL A 430 4.23 21.44 -15.47
N VAL A 431 4.78 21.58 -16.68
CA VAL A 431 5.31 22.87 -17.17
C VAL A 431 4.20 23.92 -17.28
N LYS A 432 3.05 23.57 -17.87
CA LYS A 432 1.90 24.48 -17.99
C LYS A 432 1.42 25.00 -16.63
N TYR A 433 1.45 24.15 -15.60
CA TYR A 433 1.14 24.57 -14.23
C TYR A 433 2.12 25.64 -13.72
N PHE A 434 3.43 25.44 -13.85
CA PHE A 434 4.39 26.45 -13.37
C PHE A 434 4.36 27.75 -14.20
N GLN A 435 4.05 27.65 -15.50
CA GLN A 435 3.80 28.82 -16.34
C GLN A 435 2.60 29.63 -15.83
N SER A 436 1.48 28.99 -15.49
CA SER A 436 0.29 29.70 -15.01
C SER A 436 0.50 30.33 -13.63
N CYS A 437 1.26 29.69 -12.73
CA CYS A 437 1.63 30.27 -11.43
C CYS A 437 2.42 31.59 -11.56
N ASN A 438 3.31 31.71 -12.55
CA ASN A 438 4.09 32.92 -12.78
C ASN A 438 3.25 34.09 -13.32
N VAL A 439 2.21 33.82 -14.12
CA VAL A 439 1.32 34.86 -14.67
C VAL A 439 0.49 35.51 -13.56
N SER A 440 0.01 34.72 -12.59
CA SER A 440 -0.81 35.20 -11.46
C SER A 440 -0.09 36.20 -10.55
N ASN A 441 1.24 36.08 -10.39
CA ASN A 441 2.05 36.97 -9.56
C ASN A 441 2.33 38.34 -10.22
N ILE A 442 2.23 38.42 -11.55
CA ILE A 442 2.43 39.68 -12.29
C ILE A 442 1.16 40.54 -12.23
N SER A 443 -0.03 39.91 -12.21
CA SER A 443 -1.33 40.59 -12.18
C SER A 443 -1.76 41.16 -10.82
N THR A 444 -1.08 40.83 -9.72
CA THR A 444 -1.34 41.37 -8.37
C THR A 444 -0.37 42.49 -7.98
N SER A 445 0.60 42.80 -8.85
CA SER A 445 1.66 43.79 -8.62
C SER A 445 1.45 45.09 -9.40
N SER A 446 0.28 45.29 -10.00
CA SER A 446 -0.08 46.45 -10.84
C SER A 446 -1.16 47.30 -10.21
#